data_AF-A0A1M5CMG9-F1
#
_entry.id   AF-A0A1M5CMG9-F1
#
_cell.length_a   1.000
_cell.length_b   1.000
_cell.length_c   1.000
_cell.angle_alpha   90.00
_cell.angle_beta   90.00
_cell.angle_gamma   90.00
#
_symmetry.space_group_name_H-M   'P 1'
#
loop_
_entity.id
_entity.type
_entity.pdbx_description
1 polymer ?
#
loop_
_entity_poly.entity_id
_entity_poly.type
_entity_poly.pdbx_seq_one_letter_code
_entity_poly.pdbx_strand_id
1 'polypeptide(L)'
;MDKISESIEAMGTMKLDKSISLVYGKDIDLAIKSLKKQVPKKPIDQSTWKACPTCNQGIGVNNKTPNPKAIAYCFHCGQKLDWD
;
A
#
# COMPACT_ATOMS: atom_id res chain seq x y z
N MET A 1 10.06 -13.52 -0.12
CA MET A 1 9.17 -12.38 -0.47
C MET A 1 8.13 -12.90 -1.44
N ASP A 2 6.97 -12.26 -1.58
CA ASP A 2 6.05 -12.63 -2.65
C ASP A 2 6.54 -12.07 -4.00
N LYS A 3 6.22 -12.74 -5.11
CA LYS A 3 6.70 -12.37 -6.46
C LYS A 3 6.30 -10.95 -6.89
N ILE A 4 5.18 -10.43 -6.38
CA ILE A 4 4.72 -9.07 -6.70
C ILE A 4 5.62 -8.05 -6.00
N SER A 5 5.96 -8.28 -4.72
CA SER A 5 6.92 -7.43 -4.00
C SER A 5 8.28 -7.37 -4.70
N GLU A 6 8.82 -8.53 -5.12
CA GLU A 6 10.10 -8.59 -5.85
C GLU A 6 10.05 -7.83 -7.18
N SER A 7 8.93 -7.95 -7.91
CA SER A 7 8.73 -7.25 -9.18
C SER A 7 8.66 -5.72 -8.99
N ILE A 8 8.01 -5.26 -7.93
CA ILE A 8 7.89 -3.83 -7.60
C ILE A 8 9.24 -3.24 -7.20
N GLU A 9 10.05 -3.99 -6.44
CA GLU A 9 11.41 -3.57 -6.08
C GLU A 9 12.30 -3.47 -7.32
N ALA A 10 12.24 -4.48 -8.21
CA ALA A 10 12.95 -4.45 -9.48
C ALA A 10 12.59 -3.19 -10.29
N MET A 11 11.30 -2.88 -10.43
CA MET A 11 10.83 -1.65 -11.09
C MET A 11 11.40 -0.37 -10.47
N GLY A 12 11.50 -0.30 -9.15
CA GLY A 12 12.05 0.85 -8.43
C GLY A 12 13.55 1.07 -8.62
N THR A 13 14.28 0.06 -9.11
CA THR A 13 15.72 0.14 -9.38
C THR A 13 16.07 0.27 -10.87
N MET A 14 15.05 0.25 -11.75
CA MET A 14 15.26 0.39 -13.19
C MET A 14 15.85 1.76 -13.51
N LYS A 15 17.00 1.76 -14.19
CA LYS A 15 17.59 2.98 -14.75
C LYS A 15 16.89 3.30 -16.05
N LEU A 16 16.08 4.34 -16.04
CA LEU A 16 15.45 4.87 -17.25
C LEU A 16 16.44 5.73 -18.03
N ASP A 17 16.28 5.72 -19.36
CA ASP A 17 16.93 6.73 -20.18
C ASP A 17 16.48 8.13 -19.75
N LYS A 18 17.40 9.10 -19.82
CA LYS A 18 17.17 10.47 -19.35
C LYS A 18 16.00 11.13 -20.07
N SER A 19 15.80 10.85 -21.36
CA SER A 19 14.70 11.40 -22.15
C SER A 19 13.34 10.86 -21.68
N ILE A 20 13.26 9.56 -21.38
CA ILE A 20 12.05 8.90 -20.85
C ILE A 20 11.75 9.42 -19.44
N SER A 21 12.77 9.53 -18.59
CA SER A 21 12.61 10.04 -17.22
C SER A 21 12.09 11.48 -17.20
N LEU A 22 12.48 12.33 -18.16
CA LEU A 22 12.04 13.72 -18.21
C LEU A 22 10.55 13.87 -18.50
N VAL A 23 10.02 12.97 -19.34
CA VAL A 23 8.64 13.01 -19.81
C VAL A 23 7.70 12.24 -18.88
N TYR A 24 8.09 11.02 -18.47
CA TYR A 24 7.22 10.07 -17.79
C TYR A 24 7.62 9.75 -16.35
N GLY A 25 8.71 10.34 -15.83
CA GLY A 25 9.25 9.98 -14.52
C GLY A 25 8.20 10.06 -13.40
N LYS A 26 7.39 11.13 -13.38
CA LYS A 26 6.32 11.32 -12.39
C LYS A 26 5.23 10.25 -12.49
N ASP A 27 4.85 9.87 -13.71
CA ASP A 27 3.80 8.87 -13.94
C ASP A 27 4.28 7.47 -13.54
N ILE A 28 5.54 7.16 -13.83
CA ILE A 28 6.19 5.91 -13.42
C ILE A 28 6.30 5.84 -11.89
N ASP A 29 6.71 6.92 -11.23
CA ASP A 29 6.76 7.00 -9.76
C ASP A 29 5.37 6.79 -9.14
N LEU A 30 4.33 7.39 -9.73
CA LEU A 30 2.95 7.22 -9.30
C LEU A 30 2.47 5.77 -9.47
N ALA A 31 2.81 5.15 -10.60
CA ALA A 31 2.49 3.75 -10.88
C ALA A 31 3.17 2.83 -9.86
N ILE A 32 4.47 2.98 -9.62
CA ILE A 32 5.23 2.22 -8.62
C ILE A 32 4.63 2.42 -7.21
N LYS A 33 4.31 3.66 -6.84
CA LYS A 33 3.69 3.96 -5.53
C LYS A 33 2.33 3.30 -5.38
N SER A 34 1.55 3.20 -6.45
CA SER A 34 0.25 2.55 -6.48
C SER A 34 0.38 1.03 -6.38
N LEU A 35 1.35 0.44 -7.08
CA LEU A 35 1.66 -0.99 -7.00
C LEU A 35 2.15 -1.39 -5.60
N LYS A 36 3.02 -0.59 -4.98
CA LYS A 36 3.48 -0.81 -3.58
C LYS A 36 2.32 -0.93 -2.58
N LYS A 37 1.20 -0.25 -2.82
CA LYS A 37 0.00 -0.32 -1.97
C LYS A 37 -0.80 -1.61 -2.15
N GLN A 38 -0.58 -2.35 -3.23
CA GLN A 38 -1.25 -3.63 -3.48
C GLN A 38 -0.61 -4.80 -2.72
N VAL A 39 0.62 -4.62 -2.22
CA VAL A 39 1.24 -5.56 -1.28
C VAL A 39 0.50 -5.45 0.05
N PRO A 40 -0.18 -6.52 0.53
CA PRO A 40 -0.93 -6.49 1.79
C PRO A 40 -0.04 -6.11 2.98
N LYS A 41 -0.58 -5.32 3.91
CA LYS A 41 0.10 -4.96 5.16
C LYS A 41 -0.85 -5.06 6.33
N LYS A 42 -0.35 -5.57 7.45
CA LYS A 42 -1.14 -5.69 8.68
C LYS A 42 -1.47 -4.31 9.26
N PRO A 43 -2.74 -4.03 9.62
CA PRO A 43 -3.13 -2.84 10.36
C PRO A 43 -2.35 -2.69 11.66
N ILE A 44 -2.12 -1.44 12.06
CA ILE A 44 -1.49 -1.12 13.34
C ILE A 44 -2.58 -1.14 14.42
N ASP A 45 -2.35 -1.90 15.48
CA ASP A 45 -3.21 -1.90 16.65
C ASP A 45 -3.03 -0.61 17.45
N GLN A 46 -4.15 0.07 17.71
CA GLN A 46 -4.25 1.17 18.67
C GLN A 46 -5.12 0.69 19.84
N SER A 47 -5.15 1.48 20.91
CA SER A 47 -5.84 1.12 22.17
C SER A 47 -7.30 0.69 21.96
N THR A 48 -8.04 1.37 21.09
CA THR A 48 -9.47 1.10 20.83
C THR A 48 -9.80 0.89 19.35
N TRP A 49 -8.86 1.14 18.43
CA TRP A 49 -9.07 1.14 16.99
C TRP A 49 -7.85 0.59 16.23
N LYS A 50 -7.95 0.46 14.91
CA LYS A 50 -6.81 0.07 14.06
C LYS A 50 -6.50 1.13 13.02
N ALA A 51 -5.21 1.38 12.80
CA ALA A 51 -4.70 2.38 11.87
C ALA A 51 -4.11 1.75 10.61
N CYS A 52 -4.23 2.46 9.49
CA CYS A 52 -3.58 2.08 8.24
C CYS A 52 -2.06 2.13 8.40
N PRO A 53 -1.31 1.07 8.03
CA PRO A 53 0.14 1.03 8.21
C PRO A 53 0.92 1.92 7.24
N THR A 54 0.24 2.64 6.33
CA THR A 54 0.87 3.52 5.33
C THR A 54 0.54 4.99 5.50
N CYS A 55 -0.68 5.34 5.93
CA CYS A 55 -1.07 6.73 6.14
C CYS A 55 -1.42 7.06 7.59
N ASN A 56 -1.37 6.09 8.51
CA ASN A 56 -1.68 6.20 9.93
C ASN A 56 -3.10 6.69 10.26
N GLN A 57 -3.98 6.81 9.27
CA GLN A 57 -5.39 7.15 9.46
C GLN A 57 -6.18 5.95 9.98
N GLY A 58 -7.27 6.22 10.71
CA GLY A 58 -8.19 5.20 11.20
C GLY A 58 -8.88 4.45 10.06
N ILE A 59 -8.95 3.12 10.17
CA ILE A 59 -9.58 2.26 9.15
C ILE A 59 -11.08 2.03 9.46
N GLY A 60 -11.68 2.82 10.34
CA GLY A 60 -13.10 2.70 10.68
C GLY A 60 -13.47 1.40 11.40
N VAL A 61 -12.49 0.66 11.94
CA VAL A 61 -12.72 -0.53 12.76
C VAL A 61 -12.22 -0.30 14.18
N ASN A 62 -13.01 -0.76 15.15
CA ASN A 62 -12.54 -0.96 16.52
C ASN A 62 -12.02 -2.40 16.70
N ASN A 63 -11.34 -2.66 17.81
CA ASN A 63 -10.78 -3.98 18.13
C ASN A 63 -11.84 -5.09 18.34
N LYS A 64 -13.13 -4.74 18.35
CA LYS A 64 -14.27 -5.65 18.52
C LYS A 64 -15.13 -5.77 17.25
N THR A 65 -14.65 -5.26 16.12
CA THR A 65 -15.43 -5.24 14.88
C THR A 65 -15.72 -6.68 14.43
N PRO A 66 -16.99 -7.07 14.16
CA PRO A 66 -17.34 -8.47 13.93
C PRO A 66 -16.75 -9.08 12.65
N ASN A 67 -16.41 -8.25 11.64
CA ASN A 67 -15.82 -8.74 10.40
C ASN A 67 -14.88 -7.70 9.76
N PRO A 68 -13.66 -7.52 10.28
CA PRO A 68 -12.70 -6.58 9.70
C PRO A 68 -12.24 -7.00 8.28
N LYS A 69 -12.40 -8.29 7.91
CA LYS A 69 -12.05 -8.80 6.58
C LYS A 69 -12.90 -8.23 5.45
N ALA A 70 -14.07 -7.64 5.76
CA ALA A 70 -14.88 -6.91 4.76
C ALA A 70 -14.15 -5.64 4.25
N ILE A 71 -13.15 -5.14 4.96
CA ILE A 71 -12.40 -3.94 4.58
C ILE A 71 -11.06 -4.35 3.97
N ALA A 72 -11.07 -4.66 2.68
CA ALA A 72 -9.86 -5.12 1.98
C ALA A 72 -8.81 -4.00 1.76
N TYR A 73 -9.22 -2.73 1.75
CA TYR A 73 -8.35 -1.59 1.47
C TYR A 73 -8.63 -0.41 2.40
N CYS A 74 -7.58 0.37 2.71
CA CYS A 74 -7.73 1.64 3.40
C CYS A 74 -8.45 2.66 2.49
N PHE A 75 -9.60 3.16 2.91
CA PHE A 75 -10.39 4.14 2.15
C PHE A 75 -9.72 5.52 2.00
N HIS A 76 -8.72 5.84 2.83
CA HIS A 76 -7.97 7.10 2.73
C HIS A 76 -6.86 7.05 1.67
N CYS A 77 -6.14 5.93 1.56
CA CYS A 77 -4.92 5.88 0.74
C CYS A 77 -4.83 4.69 -0.21
N GLY A 78 -5.77 3.74 -0.17
CA GLY A 78 -5.82 2.56 -1.04
C GLY A 78 -4.82 1.45 -0.69
N GLN A 79 -4.21 1.46 0.49
CA GLN A 79 -3.34 0.36 0.96
C GLN A 79 -4.18 -0.90 1.16
N LYS A 80 -3.79 -2.02 0.54
CA LYS A 80 -4.37 -3.33 0.77
C LYS A 80 -4.05 -3.80 2.18
N LEU A 81 -5.05 -4.28 2.90
CA LEU A 81 -4.94 -4.63 4.31
C LEU A 81 -4.89 -6.14 4.47
N ASP A 82 -3.97 -6.59 5.32
CA ASP A 82 -3.85 -7.98 5.73
C ASP A 82 -4.48 -8.16 7.11
N TRP A 83 -5.52 -8.99 7.18
CA TRP A 83 -6.30 -9.21 8.40
C TRP A 83 -6.01 -10.57 9.06
N ASP A 84 -5.12 -11.36 8.46
CA ASP A 84 -4.67 -12.64 8.99
C ASP A 84 -3.42 -12.50 9.89
#